data_AF-A0A536LB20-F1
#
_entry.id   AF-A0A536LB20-F1
#
_cell.length_a   1.000
_cell.length_b   1.000
_cell.length_c   1.000
_cell.angle_alpha   90.00
_cell.angle_beta   90.00
_cell.angle_gamma   90.00
#
_symmetry.space_group_name_H-M   'P 1'
#
loop_
_entity.id
_entity.type
_entity.pdbx_description
1 polymer ?
#
loop_
_entity_poly.entity_id
_entity_poly.type
_entity_poly.pdbx_seq_one_letter_code
_entity_poly.pdbx_strand_id
1 'polypeptide(L)'
;MGTINTNGRLVLEAGDAHLLWDVMSGKGVFATQPDRLDRWLELTGSRRVVFGHTPHHQPEPARYHGGKAINYDGGLARFHYRRATPIAASVGPLPP
;
A
#
# COMPACT_ATOMS: atom_id res chain seq x y z
N MET A 1 -10.61 14.89 16.72
CA MET A 1 -9.56 13.85 16.82
C MET A 1 -10.26 12.52 17.00
N GLY A 2 -10.38 11.74 15.93
CA GLY A 2 -11.04 10.43 16.00
C GLY A 2 -10.10 9.44 16.67
N THR A 3 -10.44 9.03 17.88
CA THR A 3 -9.77 7.97 18.63
C THR A 3 -9.63 6.74 17.72
N ILE A 4 -8.42 6.19 17.59
CA ILE A 4 -8.24 4.86 16.98
C ILE A 4 -9.26 3.92 17.65
N ASN A 5 -10.04 3.18 16.85
CA ASN A 5 -10.91 2.13 17.38
C ASN A 5 -10.05 1.20 18.25
N THR A 6 -10.37 1.12 19.54
CA THR A 6 -9.63 0.35 20.55
C THR A 6 -9.30 -1.08 20.08
N ASN A 7 -10.15 -1.69 19.26
CA ASN A 7 -9.94 -3.03 18.71
C ASN A 7 -8.82 -3.09 17.64
N GLY A 8 -8.66 -2.06 16.81
CA GLY A 8 -7.57 -1.97 15.83
C GLY A 8 -6.21 -1.77 16.50
N ARG A 9 -6.16 -1.01 17.61
CA ARG A 9 -4.97 -0.88 18.45
C ARG A 9 -4.61 -2.20 19.14
N LEU A 10 -5.61 -2.93 19.65
CA LEU A 10 -5.40 -4.23 20.30
C LEU A 10 -4.88 -5.31 19.34
N VAL A 11 -5.34 -5.34 18.09
CA VAL A 11 -4.84 -6.29 17.07
C VAL A 11 -3.41 -5.96 16.63
N LEU A 12 -3.04 -4.66 16.59
CA LEU A 12 -1.66 -4.22 16.35
C LEU A 12 -0.75 -4.49 17.56
N GLU A 13 -1.24 -4.31 18.79
CA GLU A 13 -0.49 -4.56 20.05
C GLU A 13 -0.36 -6.06 20.39
N ALA A 14 -1.30 -6.90 19.93
CA ALA A 14 -1.28 -8.36 20.14
C ALA A 14 -0.37 -9.14 19.18
N GLY A 15 0.26 -8.47 18.20
CA GLY A 15 1.31 -9.07 17.36
C GLY A 15 0.86 -9.71 16.04
N ASP A 16 -0.38 -9.52 15.59
CA ASP A 16 -0.90 -10.18 14.37
C ASP A 16 -0.81 -9.36 13.07
N ALA A 17 -0.08 -8.24 13.13
CA ALA A 17 0.21 -7.41 11.95
C ALA A 17 0.94 -8.20 10.84
N HIS A 18 1.71 -9.23 11.22
CA HIS A 18 2.45 -10.09 10.29
C HIS A 18 1.52 -10.89 9.38
N LEU A 19 0.49 -11.56 9.92
CA LEU A 19 -0.49 -12.29 9.10
C LEU A 19 -1.24 -11.34 8.17
N LEU A 20 -1.57 -10.14 8.67
CA LEU A 20 -2.22 -9.11 7.86
C LEU A 20 -1.32 -8.65 6.70
N TRP A 21 -0.02 -8.50 6.95
CA TRP A 21 0.97 -8.14 5.93
C TRP A 21 1.20 -9.29 4.94
N ASP A 22 1.25 -10.54 5.36
CA ASP A 22 1.37 -11.71 4.47
C ASP A 22 0.18 -11.83 3.52
N VAL A 23 -1.02 -11.64 4.05
CA VAL A 23 -2.27 -11.66 3.29
C VAL A 23 -2.31 -10.52 2.27
N MET A 24 -1.76 -9.34 2.58
CA MET A 24 -1.86 -8.16 1.73
C MET A 24 -0.63 -7.89 0.84
N SER A 25 0.52 -8.53 1.13
CA SER A 25 1.76 -8.40 0.37
C SER A 25 1.78 -9.22 -0.93
N GLY A 26 0.75 -10.04 -1.16
CA GLY A 26 0.54 -10.75 -2.40
C GLY A 26 0.54 -9.80 -3.61
N LYS A 27 1.30 -10.16 -4.65
CA LYS A 27 1.41 -9.36 -5.87
C LYS A 27 0.02 -9.06 -6.45
N GLY A 28 -0.28 -7.79 -6.65
CA GLY A 28 -1.51 -7.34 -7.31
C GLY A 28 -2.77 -7.30 -6.43
N VAL A 29 -2.70 -7.66 -5.15
CA VAL A 29 -3.86 -7.59 -4.22
C VAL A 29 -4.47 -6.19 -4.24
N PHE A 30 -3.66 -5.16 -4.03
CA PHE A 30 -4.12 -3.76 -4.02
C PHE A 30 -4.57 -3.20 -5.37
N ALA A 31 -4.20 -3.85 -6.47
CA ALA A 31 -4.55 -3.40 -7.82
C ALA A 31 -5.80 -4.10 -8.37
N THR A 32 -6.11 -5.31 -7.87
CA THR A 32 -7.10 -6.20 -8.48
C THR A 32 -8.22 -6.67 -7.54
N GLN A 33 -8.06 -6.50 -6.23
CA GLN A 33 -9.02 -7.01 -5.22
C GLN A 33 -9.61 -5.86 -4.39
N PRO A 34 -10.52 -5.05 -4.96
CA PRO A 34 -11.10 -3.88 -4.29
C PRO A 34 -11.84 -4.25 -2.99
N ASP A 35 -12.61 -5.34 -2.98
CA ASP A 35 -13.39 -5.76 -1.81
C ASP A 35 -12.48 -6.12 -0.62
N ARG A 36 -11.33 -6.73 -0.91
CA ARG A 36 -10.33 -7.08 0.10
C ARG A 36 -9.63 -5.85 0.66
N LEU A 37 -9.32 -4.88 -0.21
CA LEU A 37 -8.80 -3.57 0.20
C LEU A 37 -9.81 -2.83 1.09
N ASP A 38 -11.08 -2.81 0.71
CA ASP A 38 -12.14 -2.15 1.48
C ASP A 38 -12.30 -2.77 2.86
N ARG A 39 -12.31 -4.10 2.94
CA ARG A 39 -12.36 -4.80 4.22
C ARG A 39 -11.17 -4.49 5.12
N TRP A 40 -9.97 -4.41 4.54
CA TRP A 40 -8.75 -4.05 5.27
C TRP A 40 -8.79 -2.60 5.80
N LEU A 41 -9.23 -1.66 4.97
CA LEU A 41 -9.42 -0.26 5.37
C LEU A 41 -10.40 -0.14 6.53
N GLU A 42 -11.52 -0.85 6.47
CA GLU A 42 -12.53 -0.87 7.52
C GLU A 42 -11.95 -1.43 8.84
N LEU A 43 -11.32 -2.61 8.80
CA LEU A 43 -10.75 -3.28 9.97
C LEU A 43 -9.65 -2.46 10.66
N THR A 44 -8.87 -1.71 9.88
CA THR A 44 -7.79 -0.88 10.41
C THR A 44 -8.25 0.54 10.78
N GLY A 45 -9.50 0.91 10.47
CA GLY A 45 -9.97 2.30 10.57
C GLY A 45 -9.22 3.26 9.65
N SER A 46 -8.59 2.75 8.59
CA SER A 46 -7.81 3.51 7.64
C SER A 46 -8.67 4.00 6.49
N ARG A 47 -8.27 5.11 5.88
CA ARG A 47 -8.90 5.61 4.64
C ARG A 47 -8.18 5.15 3.38
N ARG A 48 -6.87 4.89 3.49
CA ARG A 48 -5.99 4.52 2.39
C ARG A 48 -4.84 3.64 2.86
N VAL A 49 -4.28 2.86 1.94
CA VAL A 49 -2.97 2.20 2.08
C VAL A 49 -1.92 2.92 1.24
N VAL A 50 -0.71 3.03 1.78
CA VAL A 50 0.50 3.37 1.03
C VAL A 50 1.39 2.14 1.03
N PHE A 51 1.85 1.69 -0.14
CA PHE A 51 2.62 0.46 -0.28
C PHE A 51 3.75 0.56 -1.32
N GLY A 52 4.62 -0.44 -1.31
CA GLY A 52 5.67 -0.64 -2.30
C GLY A 52 5.77 -2.11 -2.69
N HIS A 53 6.98 -2.60 -3.05
CA HIS A 53 7.29 -3.99 -3.38
C HIS A 53 6.77 -4.50 -4.75
N THR A 54 5.82 -3.81 -5.37
CA THR A 54 5.40 -4.08 -6.75
C THR A 54 5.85 -2.91 -7.64
N PRO A 55 6.94 -3.04 -8.40
CA PRO A 55 7.51 -1.89 -9.11
C PRO A 55 6.58 -1.36 -10.19
N HIS A 56 6.50 -0.03 -10.28
CA HIS A 56 5.96 0.72 -11.42
C HIS A 56 7.04 1.64 -12.00
N HIS A 57 6.87 2.08 -13.24
CA HIS A 57 7.88 2.88 -13.96
C HIS A 57 7.41 4.30 -14.27
N GLN A 58 6.50 4.82 -13.44
CA GLN A 58 5.94 6.15 -13.60
C GLN A 58 6.54 7.11 -12.55
N PRO A 59 6.80 8.38 -12.91
CA PRO A 59 7.29 9.39 -11.95
C PRO A 59 6.31 9.65 -10.81
N GLU A 60 5.01 9.50 -11.07
CA GLU A 60 3.95 9.68 -10.09
C GLU A 60 3.57 8.35 -9.42
N PRO A 61 3.15 8.37 -8.14
CA PRO A 61 2.65 7.18 -7.46
C PRO A 61 1.47 6.56 -8.19
N ALA A 62 1.47 5.25 -8.38
CA ALA A 62 0.33 4.57 -8.98
C ALA A 62 -0.84 4.53 -7.98
N ARG A 63 -2.02 4.96 -8.41
CA ARG A 63 -3.23 5.04 -7.59
C ARG A 63 -4.24 4.02 -8.05
N TYR A 64 -4.80 3.27 -7.10
CA TYR A 64 -5.82 2.27 -7.35
C TYR A 64 -7.12 2.62 -6.60
N HIS A 65 -8.25 2.22 -7.17
CA HIS A 65 -9.56 2.28 -6.53
C HIS A 65 -9.90 3.67 -5.94
N GLY A 66 -9.73 4.73 -6.72
CA GLY A 66 -10.00 6.10 -6.27
C GLY A 66 -8.99 6.63 -5.24
N GLY A 67 -7.79 6.06 -5.20
CA GLY A 67 -6.72 6.45 -4.26
C GLY A 67 -6.81 5.74 -2.91
N LYS A 68 -7.67 4.73 -2.75
CA LYS A 68 -7.70 3.85 -1.58
C LYS A 68 -6.39 3.07 -1.40
N ALA A 69 -5.68 2.79 -2.50
CA ALA A 69 -4.32 2.25 -2.45
C ALA A 69 -3.37 3.07 -3.33
N ILE A 70 -2.19 3.37 -2.80
CA ILE A 70 -1.18 4.21 -3.46
C ILE A 70 0.19 3.52 -3.39
N ASN A 71 0.77 3.24 -4.56
CA ASN A 71 2.07 2.61 -4.70
C ASN A 71 3.15 3.65 -4.98
N TYR A 72 4.24 3.62 -4.22
CA TYR A 72 5.41 4.50 -4.37
C TYR A 72 6.68 3.73 -4.81
N ASP A 73 6.56 2.45 -5.15
CA ASP A 73 7.68 1.65 -5.65
C ASP A 73 7.99 1.97 -7.12
N GLY A 74 8.79 3.01 -7.34
CA GLY A 74 9.31 3.39 -8.66
C GLY A 74 10.35 2.42 -9.27
N GLY A 75 10.56 1.24 -8.67
CA GLY A 75 11.50 0.25 -9.19
C GLY A 75 12.98 0.62 -9.00
N LEU A 76 13.31 1.34 -7.92
CA LEU A 76 14.68 1.78 -7.60
C LEU A 76 15.61 0.62 -7.17
N ALA A 77 15.06 -0.55 -6.84
CA ALA A 77 15.84 -1.68 -6.33
C ALA A 77 16.74 -2.28 -7.43
N ARG A 78 18.01 -2.52 -7.10
CA ARG A 78 19.06 -3.01 -8.02
C ARG A 78 18.80 -4.41 -8.60
N PHE A 79 17.86 -5.17 -8.03
CA PHE A 79 17.58 -6.56 -8.38
C PHE A 79 16.52 -6.71 -9.50
N HIS A 80 15.81 -5.65 -9.90
CA HIS A 80 14.84 -5.68 -10.98
C HIS A 80 15.51 -5.31 -12.33
N TYR A 81 16.21 -6.28 -12.92
CA TYR A 81 17.08 -6.18 -14.10
C TYR A 81 16.39 -5.91 -15.46
N ARG A 82 15.50 -4.92 -15.56
CA ARG A 82 15.11 -4.31 -16.85
C ARG A 82 14.97 -2.80 -16.69
N ARG A 83 16.08 -2.09 -16.91
CA ARG A 83 16.19 -0.62 -16.80
C ARG A 83 15.25 0.05 -17.82
N ALA A 84 14.13 0.59 -17.36
CA ALA A 84 13.55 1.78 -17.97
C ALA A 84 14.34 2.99 -17.46
N THR A 85 15.05 3.69 -18.34
CA THR A 85 15.77 4.92 -18.02
C THR A 85 14.92 6.14 -18.40
N PRO A 86 14.85 7.19 -17.56
CA PRO A 86 15.63 7.43 -16.34
C PRO A 86 15.11 6.68 -15.10
N ILE A 87 16.03 6.31 -14.20
CA ILE A 87 15.68 5.78 -12.88
C ILE A 87 15.22 6.97 -12.03
N ALA A 88 13.93 7.03 -11.69
CA ALA A 88 13.36 8.08 -10.87
C ALA A 88 12.61 7.48 -9.68
N ALA A 89 12.73 8.13 -8.51
CA ALA A 89 11.85 7.84 -7.39
C ALA A 89 10.43 8.28 -7.75
N SER A 90 9.44 7.52 -7.34
CA SER A 90 8.06 7.98 -7.39
C SER A 90 7.77 8.82 -6.16
N VAL A 91 7.38 10.09 -6.36
CA VAL A 91 7.09 11.04 -5.28
C VAL A 91 5.80 11.78 -5.60
N GLY A 92 4.99 12.02 -4.58
CA GLY A 92 3.75 12.76 -4.72
C GLY A 92 3.13 13.04 -3.35
N PRO A 93 2.27 14.06 -3.25
CA PRO A 93 1.58 14.36 -2.00
C PRO A 93 0.64 13.20 -1.62
N LEU A 94 0.55 12.89 -0.34
CA LEU A 94 -0.53 12.05 0.17
C LEU A 94 -1.80 12.91 0.16
N PRO A 95 -2.84 12.57 -0.64
CA PRO A 95 -4.06 13.35 -0.65
C PRO A 95 -4.71 13.32 0.75
N PRO A 96 -5.57 14.30 1.09
CA PRO A 96 -6.33 14.32 2.34
C PRO A 96 -7.40 13.21 2.42
#